data_AF-A0AAW0MFB4-F1
#
_entry.id   AF-A0AAW0MFB4-F1
#
_cell.length_a   1.000
_cell.length_b   1.000
_cell.length_c   1.000
_cell.angle_alpha   90.00
_cell.angle_beta   90.00
_cell.angle_gamma   90.00
#
_symmetry.space_group_name_H-M   'P 1'
#
loop_
_entity.id
_entity.type
_entity.pdbx_description
1 polymer ?
#
loop_
_entity_poly.entity_id
_entity_poly.type
_entity_poly.pdbx_seq_one_letter_code
_entity_poly.pdbx_strand_id
1 'polypeptide(L)'
;MSKQTKLQTKKITSTNASASTSQREILLADDLQQCQTQAPEDVEALILKVSESFGATMEEKLSKFSETLDKILTTLDDHSMRITAAEQRVSDMEDDVTGLGKRLAKAEKKIVLLVSCVDDLENRSRREASGRSKAHVRGKVVIKLHNSRDKQRIMAAGIRFNMRFPATLTLTHQGATHKFSSPKEAEAFVQALV
;
A
#
# COMPACT_ATOMS: atom_id res chain seq x y z
N MET A 1 8.13 -8.24 -8.78
CA MET A 1 7.17 -8.50 -9.87
C MET A 1 6.58 -7.16 -10.32
N SER A 2 7.29 -6.40 -11.17
CA SER A 2 6.88 -5.05 -11.59
C SER A 2 6.45 -5.07 -13.05
N LYS A 3 5.20 -4.67 -13.34
CA LYS A 3 4.65 -4.61 -14.70
C LYS A 3 4.80 -3.19 -15.24
N GLN A 4 5.66 -3.02 -16.24
CA GLN A 4 5.79 -1.79 -17.02
C GLN A 4 4.62 -1.65 -18.00
N THR A 5 4.04 -0.45 -18.09
CA THR A 5 2.99 -0.08 -19.05
C THR A 5 3.63 0.66 -20.22
N LYS A 6 3.41 0.17 -21.45
CA LYS A 6 4.03 0.64 -22.69
C LYS A 6 3.02 1.50 -23.47
N LEU A 7 3.26 2.81 -23.57
CA LEU A 7 2.46 3.71 -24.41
C LEU A 7 2.95 3.65 -25.87
N GLN A 8 2.03 3.39 -26.80
CA GLN A 8 2.29 3.30 -28.24
C GLN A 8 2.00 4.64 -28.92
N THR A 9 2.95 5.13 -29.72
CA THR A 9 2.82 6.29 -30.61
C THR A 9 2.11 5.91 -31.90
N LYS A 10 1.03 6.62 -32.25
CA LYS A 10 0.26 6.41 -33.48
C LYS A 10 0.83 7.28 -34.61
N LYS A 11 1.40 6.63 -35.62
CA LYS A 11 1.95 7.22 -36.85
C LYS A 11 0.80 7.48 -37.85
N ILE A 12 0.66 8.71 -38.35
CA ILE A 12 -0.26 9.04 -39.44
C ILE A 12 0.56 9.08 -40.73
N THR A 13 0.16 8.23 -41.68
CA THR A 13 0.69 8.11 -43.03
C THR A 13 -0.31 8.78 -43.97
N SER A 14 0.14 9.75 -44.78
CA SER A 14 -0.61 10.21 -45.96
C SER A 14 0.17 9.80 -47.20
N THR A 15 -0.52 9.08 -48.07
CA THR A 15 -0.05 8.36 -49.24
C THR A 15 0.06 9.25 -50.47
N ASN A 16 1.17 9.12 -51.21
CA ASN A 16 1.31 9.53 -52.60
C ASN A 16 0.62 8.51 -53.52
N ALA A 17 -0.07 8.97 -54.57
CA ALA A 17 -0.40 8.18 -55.74
C ALA A 17 -0.56 9.07 -56.99
N SER A 18 -0.04 8.57 -58.10
CA SER A 18 0.31 9.23 -59.37
C SER A 18 -0.66 8.87 -60.52
N ALA A 19 -0.73 9.68 -61.59
CA ALA A 19 -0.95 9.31 -63.02
C ALA A 19 -1.36 10.57 -63.84
N SER A 20 -0.53 11.16 -64.71
CA SER A 20 -0.26 10.89 -66.15
C SER A 20 -1.34 11.34 -67.15
N THR A 21 -0.99 12.13 -68.18
CA THR A 21 -1.22 11.88 -69.64
C THR A 21 -1.06 13.15 -70.50
N SER A 22 -0.26 13.05 -71.57
CA SER A 22 0.05 14.03 -72.62
C SER A 22 -1.08 14.25 -73.64
N GLN A 23 -1.16 15.43 -74.29
CA GLN A 23 -1.55 15.60 -75.70
C GLN A 23 -1.20 17.00 -76.26
N ARG A 24 -0.92 17.04 -77.58
CA ARG A 24 -0.27 18.08 -78.42
C ARG A 24 -1.25 19.10 -79.01
N GLU A 25 -0.77 20.32 -79.33
CA GLU A 25 -1.02 21.11 -80.59
C GLU A 25 -0.32 22.49 -80.49
N ILE A 26 0.84 22.76 -81.11
CA ILE A 26 1.12 23.38 -82.44
C ILE A 26 0.22 24.59 -82.83
N LEU A 27 0.77 25.82 -82.87
CA LEU A 27 0.93 26.68 -84.07
C LEU A 27 1.34 28.13 -83.75
N LEU A 28 2.21 28.67 -84.62
CA LEU A 28 2.73 30.04 -84.71
C LEU A 28 1.74 30.97 -85.46
N ALA A 29 1.60 32.22 -85.01
CA ALA A 29 1.45 33.47 -85.78
C ALA A 29 1.28 34.64 -84.77
N ASP A 30 2.26 35.53 -84.62
CA ASP A 30 2.29 36.87 -85.26
C ASP A 30 0.98 37.66 -85.12
N ASP A 31 0.94 38.66 -84.24
CA ASP A 31 0.83 40.05 -84.69
C ASP A 31 0.96 41.09 -83.55
N LEU A 32 1.41 42.26 -83.98
CA LEU A 32 1.93 43.40 -83.25
C LEU A 32 0.98 44.12 -82.26
N GLN A 33 1.65 44.77 -81.29
CA GLN A 33 1.35 46.09 -80.70
C GLN A 33 0.52 46.20 -79.40
N GLN A 34 1.27 46.61 -78.37
CA GLN A 34 0.94 47.64 -77.38
C GLN A 34 -0.32 47.45 -76.53
N CYS A 35 -0.12 46.87 -75.34
CA CYS A 35 -0.74 47.38 -74.13
C CYS A 35 0.34 47.53 -73.06
N GLN A 36 0.38 48.73 -72.48
CA GLN A 36 1.29 49.16 -71.44
C GLN A 36 1.30 48.17 -70.27
N THR A 37 2.44 47.51 -70.05
CA THR A 37 2.77 46.88 -68.77
C THR A 37 3.05 48.00 -67.76
N GLN A 38 2.01 48.53 -67.12
CA GLN A 38 2.18 49.16 -65.81
C GLN A 38 2.46 48.04 -64.81
N ALA A 39 3.61 48.14 -64.16
CA ALA A 39 4.17 47.12 -63.29
C ALA A 39 3.22 46.78 -62.11
N PRO A 40 3.27 45.54 -61.61
CA PRO A 40 2.43 44.98 -60.55
C PRO A 40 2.91 45.38 -59.14
N GLU A 41 3.23 46.65 -58.92
CA GLU A 41 3.86 47.11 -57.65
C GLU A 41 3.00 46.86 -56.41
N ASP A 42 1.68 46.88 -56.54
CA ASP A 42 0.74 46.75 -55.41
C ASP A 42 0.60 45.30 -54.89
N VAL A 43 0.66 44.30 -55.79
CA VAL A 43 0.53 42.89 -55.41
C VAL A 43 1.83 42.39 -54.78
N GLU A 44 2.97 42.81 -55.31
CA GLU A 44 4.29 42.47 -54.78
C GLU A 44 4.53 43.15 -53.42
N ALA A 45 4.10 44.42 -53.26
CA ALA A 45 4.10 45.10 -51.97
C ALA A 45 3.16 44.43 -50.95
N LEU A 46 1.99 43.95 -51.38
CA LEU A 46 1.07 43.21 -50.50
C LEU A 46 1.65 41.86 -50.06
N ILE A 47 2.30 41.12 -50.96
CA ILE A 47 2.98 39.86 -50.64
C ILE A 47 4.07 40.10 -49.60
N LEU A 48 4.90 41.13 -49.79
CA LEU A 48 5.94 41.51 -48.81
C LEU A 48 5.33 41.85 -47.45
N LYS A 49 4.26 42.63 -47.42
CA LYS A 49 3.58 43.03 -46.18
C LYS A 49 2.94 41.85 -45.46
N VAL A 50 2.31 40.93 -46.20
CA VAL A 50 1.74 39.71 -45.64
C VAL A 50 2.85 38.80 -45.10
N SER A 51 3.94 38.59 -45.86
CA SER A 51 5.10 37.81 -45.40
C SER A 51 5.76 38.41 -44.15
N GLU A 52 5.91 39.73 -44.10
CA GLU A 52 6.44 40.43 -42.91
C GLU A 52 5.51 40.29 -41.71
N SER A 53 4.20 40.50 -41.90
CA SER A 53 3.21 40.34 -40.82
C SER A 53 3.14 38.91 -40.28
N PHE A 54 3.21 37.91 -41.17
CA PHE A 54 3.25 36.50 -40.79
C PHE A 54 4.55 36.17 -40.08
N GLY A 55 5.69 36.64 -40.58
CA GLY A 55 6.99 36.51 -39.94
C GLY A 55 6.99 37.07 -38.52
N ALA A 56 6.49 38.29 -38.33
CA ALA A 56 6.36 38.92 -37.02
C ALA A 56 5.46 38.11 -36.07
N THR A 57 4.33 37.61 -36.56
CA THR A 57 3.40 36.80 -35.75
C THR A 57 4.03 35.47 -35.35
N MET A 58 4.77 34.82 -36.25
CA MET A 58 5.47 33.56 -35.97
C MET A 58 6.59 33.77 -34.96
N GLU A 59 7.39 34.82 -35.10
CA GLU A 59 8.46 35.16 -34.15
C GLU A 59 7.90 35.41 -32.74
N GLU A 60 6.77 36.14 -32.63
CA GLU A 60 6.09 36.37 -31.35
C GLU A 60 5.64 35.05 -30.71
N LYS A 61 5.06 34.13 -31.50
CA LYS A 61 4.60 32.82 -31.00
C LYS A 61 5.77 31.92 -30.63
N LEU A 62 6.83 31.87 -31.45
CA LEU A 62 8.04 31.10 -31.17
C LEU A 62 8.75 31.62 -29.92
N SER A 63 8.83 32.95 -29.75
CA SER A 63 9.35 33.57 -28.53
C SER A 63 8.53 33.16 -27.29
N LYS A 64 7.19 33.20 -27.38
CA LYS A 64 6.31 32.75 -26.29
C LYS A 64 6.48 31.27 -25.97
N PHE A 65 6.58 30.40 -26.99
CA PHE A 65 6.81 28.97 -26.77
C PHE A 65 8.17 28.71 -26.11
N SER A 66 9.23 29.36 -26.59
CA SER A 66 10.56 29.28 -25.97
C SER A 66 10.49 29.66 -24.50
N GLU A 67 9.87 30.79 -24.18
CA GLU A 67 9.74 31.25 -22.80
C GLU A 67 8.96 30.25 -21.92
N THR A 68 7.88 29.64 -22.44
CA THR A 68 7.15 28.60 -21.70
C THR A 68 7.96 27.32 -21.51
N LEU A 69 8.78 26.94 -22.49
CA LEU A 69 9.64 25.76 -22.39
C LEU A 69 10.76 26.00 -21.38
N ASP A 70 11.36 27.18 -21.33
CA ASP A 70 12.35 27.55 -20.33
C ASP A 70 11.76 27.53 -18.91
N LYS A 71 10.53 28.01 -18.75
CA LYS A 71 9.78 27.90 -17.48
C LYS A 71 9.50 26.46 -17.10
N ILE A 72 9.14 25.60 -18.05
CA ILE A 72 8.90 24.17 -17.78
C ILE A 72 10.23 23.48 -17.41
N LEU A 73 11.32 23.81 -18.08
CA LEU A 73 12.64 23.24 -17.79
C LEU A 73 13.11 23.58 -16.39
N THR A 74 13.04 24.86 -16.01
CA THR A 74 13.42 25.32 -14.67
C THR A 74 12.55 24.72 -13.57
N THR A 75 11.22 24.68 -13.76
CA THR A 75 10.32 24.06 -12.77
C THR A 75 10.54 22.54 -12.64
N LEU A 76 10.87 21.86 -13.75
CA LEU A 76 11.17 20.44 -13.74
C LEU A 76 12.49 20.12 -13.03
N ASP A 77 13.51 20.97 -13.21
CA ASP A 77 14.78 20.83 -12.49
C ASP A 77 14.59 21.02 -10.97
N ASP A 78 13.86 22.06 -10.57
CA ASP A 78 13.47 22.29 -9.17
C ASP A 78 12.70 21.10 -8.58
N HIS A 79 11.76 20.54 -9.35
CA HIS A 79 11.00 19.37 -8.92
C HIS A 79 11.88 18.13 -8.79
N SER A 80 12.78 17.91 -9.74
CA SER A 80 13.77 16.82 -9.70
C SER A 80 14.60 16.90 -8.41
N MET A 81 15.14 18.07 -8.10
CA MET A 81 15.93 18.30 -6.87
C MET A 81 15.12 18.02 -5.60
N ARG A 82 13.89 18.55 -5.53
CA ARG A 82 13.01 18.36 -4.36
C ARG A 82 12.58 16.91 -4.19
N ILE A 83 12.35 16.20 -5.29
CA ILE A 83 12.00 14.77 -5.29
C ILE A 83 13.18 13.97 -4.77
N THR A 84 14.40 14.17 -5.28
CA THR A 84 15.59 13.47 -4.78
C THR A 84 15.82 13.70 -3.29
N ALA A 85 15.64 14.93 -2.81
CA ALA A 85 15.75 15.24 -1.38
C ALA A 85 14.65 14.55 -0.54
N ALA A 86 13.42 14.48 -1.06
CA ALA A 86 12.32 13.77 -0.40
C ALA A 86 12.56 12.25 -0.37
N GLU A 87 13.05 11.67 -1.46
CA GLU A 87 13.40 10.25 -1.57
C GLU A 87 14.49 9.87 -0.57
N GLN A 88 15.54 10.69 -0.42
CA GLN A 88 16.59 10.43 0.57
C GLN A 88 16.03 10.48 2.00
N ARG A 89 15.21 11.48 2.32
CA ARG A 89 14.55 11.56 3.64
C ARG A 89 13.67 10.34 3.92
N VAL A 90 12.92 9.87 2.92
CA VAL A 90 12.11 8.65 3.05
C VAL A 90 13.00 7.44 3.29
N SER A 91 14.11 7.31 2.57
CA SER A 91 15.08 6.22 2.79
C SER A 91 15.62 6.21 4.21
N ASP A 92 16.08 7.35 4.73
CA ASP A 92 16.61 7.45 6.09
C ASP A 92 15.54 7.12 7.14
N MET A 93 14.31 7.61 6.93
CA MET A 93 13.17 7.32 7.81
C MET A 93 12.78 5.83 7.77
N GLU A 94 12.83 5.20 6.61
CA GLU A 94 12.56 3.77 6.46
C GLU A 94 13.58 2.94 7.25
N ASP A 95 14.87 3.29 7.18
CA ASP A 95 15.93 2.65 7.95
C ASP A 95 15.68 2.78 9.46
N ASP A 96 15.33 3.98 9.95
CA ASP A 96 15.00 4.23 11.36
C ASP A 96 13.80 3.41 11.83
N VAL A 97 12.73 3.36 11.03
CA VAL A 97 11.52 2.55 11.33
C VAL A 97 11.88 1.07 11.42
N THR A 98 12.72 0.55 10.53
CA THR A 98 13.19 -0.84 10.64
C THR A 98 14.02 -1.08 11.90
N GLY A 99 14.86 -0.11 12.29
CA GLY A 99 15.67 -0.15 13.51
C GLY A 99 14.82 -0.17 14.79
N LEU A 100 13.82 0.70 14.86
CA LEU A 100 12.84 0.75 15.95
C LEU A 100 12.02 -0.55 16.03
N GLY A 101 11.58 -1.08 14.88
CA GLY A 101 10.88 -2.36 14.81
C GLY A 101 11.70 -3.53 15.39
N LYS A 102 13.00 -3.61 15.07
CA LYS A 102 13.91 -4.62 15.66
C LYS A 102 14.04 -4.48 17.18
N ARG A 103 14.09 -3.25 17.70
CA ARG A 103 14.19 -2.98 19.14
C ARG A 103 12.89 -3.33 19.87
N LEU A 104 11.75 -3.01 19.27
CA LEU A 104 10.43 -3.36 19.79
C LEU A 104 10.27 -4.88 19.91
N ALA A 105 10.59 -5.63 18.85
CA ALA A 105 10.54 -7.09 18.87
C ALA A 105 11.43 -7.72 19.94
N LYS A 106 12.61 -7.12 20.22
CA LYS A 106 13.48 -7.57 21.32
C LYS A 106 12.86 -7.27 22.69
N ALA A 107 12.26 -6.10 22.86
CA ALA A 107 11.59 -5.72 24.10
C ALA A 107 10.36 -6.61 24.38
N GLU A 108 9.54 -6.87 23.36
CA GLU A 108 8.39 -7.78 23.45
C GLU A 108 8.79 -9.18 23.89
N LYS A 109 9.84 -9.76 23.28
CA LYS A 109 10.40 -11.06 23.70
C LYS A 109 10.82 -11.04 25.16
N LYS A 110 11.47 -9.95 25.61
CA LYS A 110 11.92 -9.82 27.01
C LYS A 110 10.73 -9.72 27.97
N ILE A 111 9.68 -8.99 27.60
CA ILE A 111 8.44 -8.91 28.38
C ILE A 111 7.80 -10.29 28.52
N VAL A 112 7.64 -11.04 27.43
CA VAL A 112 7.08 -12.40 27.47
C VAL A 112 7.90 -13.31 28.38
N LEU A 113 9.23 -13.28 28.27
CA LEU A 113 10.10 -14.06 29.16
C LEU A 113 9.95 -13.65 30.62
N LEU A 114 9.89 -12.35 30.91
CA LEU A 114 9.70 -11.85 32.27
C LEU A 114 8.35 -12.28 32.85
N VAL A 115 7.27 -12.26 32.06
CA VAL A 115 5.96 -12.76 32.47
C VAL A 115 6.05 -14.24 32.85
N SER A 116 6.65 -15.09 32.02
CA SER A 116 6.84 -16.51 32.34
C SER A 116 7.70 -16.71 33.59
N CYS A 117 8.77 -15.93 33.78
CA CYS A 117 9.59 -16.00 34.98
C CYS A 117 8.82 -15.58 36.24
N VAL A 118 7.98 -14.54 36.15
CA VAL A 118 7.12 -14.10 37.27
C VAL A 118 6.11 -15.19 37.63
N ASP A 119 5.45 -15.80 36.63
CA ASP A 119 4.54 -16.92 36.84
C ASP A 119 5.28 -18.10 37.52
N ASP A 120 6.47 -18.45 37.04
CA ASP A 120 7.28 -19.53 37.64
C ASP A 120 7.70 -19.24 39.08
N LEU A 121 8.09 -18.00 39.38
CA LEU A 121 8.44 -17.55 40.72
C LEU A 121 7.24 -17.55 41.65
N GLU A 122 6.10 -17.06 41.20
CA GLU A 122 4.85 -17.10 41.96
C GLU A 122 4.47 -18.55 42.27
N ASN A 123 4.53 -19.42 41.28
CA ASN A 123 4.20 -20.83 41.41
C ASN A 123 5.16 -21.57 42.34
N ARG A 124 6.47 -21.25 42.29
CA ARG A 124 7.46 -21.76 43.23
C ARG A 124 7.19 -21.26 44.65
N SER A 125 6.94 -19.97 44.83
CA SER A 125 6.63 -19.36 46.12
C SER A 125 5.41 -19.99 46.78
N ARG A 126 4.32 -20.21 46.01
CA ARG A 126 3.12 -20.93 46.49
C ARG A 126 3.44 -22.36 46.95
N ARG A 127 4.31 -23.08 46.22
CA ARG A 127 4.74 -24.44 46.62
C ARG A 127 5.55 -24.42 47.90
N GLU A 128 6.56 -23.55 48.00
CA GLU A 128 7.40 -23.41 49.19
C GLU A 128 6.57 -23.03 50.44
N ALA A 129 5.62 -22.09 50.30
CA ALA A 129 4.70 -21.73 51.37
C ALA A 129 3.80 -22.91 51.80
N SER A 130 3.32 -23.71 50.85
CA SER A 130 2.53 -24.91 51.15
C SER A 130 3.35 -26.05 51.77
N GLY A 131 4.67 -26.08 51.54
CA GLY A 131 5.59 -27.07 52.10
C GLY A 131 6.03 -26.80 53.54
N ARG A 132 5.97 -25.54 54.00
CA ARG A 132 6.39 -25.13 55.35
C ARG A 132 5.27 -25.11 56.40
N SER A 133 4.01 -25.12 55.98
CA SER A 133 2.87 -25.08 56.91
C SER A 133 2.14 -26.42 56.95
N LYS A 134 2.59 -27.34 57.82
CA LYS A 134 1.68 -28.34 58.40
C LYS A 134 0.75 -27.63 59.40
N ALA A 135 -0.18 -26.82 58.90
CA ALA A 135 -1.43 -26.43 59.56
C ALA A 135 -2.15 -25.41 58.65
N HIS A 136 -3.36 -25.78 58.23
CA HIS A 136 -4.48 -24.90 57.87
C HIS A 136 -4.22 -23.69 56.94
N VAL A 137 -4.53 -23.86 55.65
CA VAL A 137 -5.70 -23.30 54.94
C VAL A 137 -5.47 -23.58 53.45
N ARG A 138 -6.26 -24.50 52.89
CA ARG A 138 -6.23 -24.82 51.45
C ARG A 138 -6.83 -23.64 50.70
N GLY A 139 -5.97 -22.77 50.16
CA GLY A 139 -6.38 -21.76 49.18
C GLY A 139 -7.06 -22.45 48.00
N LYS A 140 -8.38 -22.33 47.96
CA LYS A 140 -9.24 -22.95 46.94
C LYS A 140 -9.03 -22.17 45.65
N VAL A 141 -8.25 -22.71 44.71
CA VAL A 141 -8.21 -22.18 43.33
C VAL A 141 -9.58 -22.49 42.73
N VAL A 142 -10.36 -21.45 42.44
CA VAL A 142 -11.70 -21.58 41.85
C VAL A 142 -11.58 -21.25 40.36
N ILE A 143 -11.60 -22.26 39.49
CA ILE A 143 -12.22 -22.01 38.18
C ILE A 143 -13.69 -21.78 38.50
N LYS A 144 -14.13 -20.54 38.34
CA LYS A 144 -15.56 -20.22 38.34
C LYS A 144 -16.10 -20.91 37.09
N LEU A 145 -16.82 -22.01 37.25
CA LEU A 145 -17.85 -22.35 36.28
C LEU A 145 -18.76 -21.12 36.27
N HIS A 146 -18.77 -20.39 35.16
CA HIS A 146 -19.46 -19.09 35.07
C HIS A 146 -20.99 -19.25 35.21
N ASN A 147 -21.46 -20.48 35.15
CA ASN A 147 -22.84 -20.87 35.27
C ASN A 147 -23.10 -21.60 36.59
N SER A 148 -23.86 -20.97 37.49
CA SER A 148 -24.30 -21.57 38.76
C SER A 148 -25.05 -22.89 38.54
N ARG A 149 -25.69 -23.07 37.38
CA ARG A 149 -26.39 -24.30 36.98
C ARG A 149 -25.43 -25.46 36.78
N ASP A 150 -24.26 -25.24 36.18
CA ASP A 150 -23.32 -26.32 35.89
C ASP A 150 -22.64 -26.82 37.16
N LYS A 151 -22.38 -25.92 38.12
CA LYS A 151 -21.96 -26.30 39.48
C LYS A 151 -23.03 -27.16 40.18
N GLN A 152 -24.30 -26.79 40.09
CA GLN A 152 -25.40 -27.57 40.67
C GLN A 152 -25.55 -28.94 39.99
N ARG A 153 -25.39 -29.01 38.67
CA ARG A 153 -25.47 -30.26 37.88
C ARG A 153 -24.35 -31.23 38.25
N ILE A 154 -23.11 -30.76 38.33
CA ILE A 154 -21.96 -31.58 38.75
C ILE A 154 -22.17 -32.13 40.17
N MET A 155 -22.70 -31.30 41.08
CA MET A 155 -23.03 -31.73 42.44
C MET A 155 -24.19 -32.74 42.49
N ALA A 156 -25.26 -32.51 41.72
CA ALA A 156 -26.42 -33.40 41.63
C ALA A 156 -26.07 -34.75 40.98
N ALA A 157 -25.17 -34.76 40.00
CA ALA A 157 -24.67 -35.96 39.33
C ALA A 157 -23.61 -36.72 40.15
N GLY A 158 -23.28 -36.27 41.37
CA GLY A 158 -22.28 -36.92 42.23
C GLY A 158 -20.86 -36.89 41.66
N ILE A 159 -20.58 -36.01 40.69
CA ILE A 159 -19.29 -35.91 40.01
C ILE A 159 -18.29 -35.23 40.95
N ARG A 160 -17.19 -35.93 41.24
CA ARG A 160 -16.10 -35.37 42.03
C ARG A 160 -15.27 -34.46 41.13
N PHE A 161 -15.06 -33.22 41.56
CA PHE A 161 -14.21 -32.27 40.86
C PHE A 161 -13.05 -31.82 41.74
N ASN A 162 -11.89 -31.61 41.12
CA ASN A 162 -10.72 -31.05 41.78
C ASN A 162 -10.03 -30.05 40.85
N MET A 163 -9.39 -29.06 41.45
CA MET A 163 -8.60 -28.05 40.76
C MET A 163 -7.13 -28.39 40.95
N ARG A 164 -6.42 -28.67 39.85
CA ARG A 164 -4.99 -29.00 39.86
C ARG A 164 -4.18 -27.88 39.24
N PHE A 165 -2.97 -27.66 39.76
CA PHE A 165 -2.03 -26.73 39.15
C PHE A 165 -1.49 -27.28 37.81
N PRO A 166 -1.28 -26.43 36.78
CA PRO A 166 -1.66 -25.02 36.68
C PRO A 166 -3.09 -24.85 36.16
N ALA A 167 -4.04 -24.49 37.04
CA ALA A 167 -5.44 -24.19 36.72
C ALA A 167 -6.14 -25.19 35.78
N THR A 168 -5.91 -26.49 35.98
CA THR A 168 -6.59 -27.57 35.26
C THR A 168 -7.76 -28.09 36.10
N LEU A 169 -9.00 -27.99 35.59
CA LEU A 169 -10.15 -28.64 36.20
C LEU A 169 -10.08 -30.14 35.93
N THR A 170 -10.20 -30.96 36.98
CA THR A 170 -10.23 -32.42 36.89
C THR A 170 -11.59 -32.92 37.36
N LEU A 171 -12.34 -33.57 36.47
CA LEU A 171 -13.65 -34.17 36.76
C LEU A 171 -13.52 -35.69 36.76
N THR A 172 -14.06 -36.36 37.78
CA THR A 172 -14.16 -37.82 37.83
C THR A 172 -15.62 -38.24 37.73
N HIS A 173 -15.98 -38.87 36.61
CA HIS A 173 -17.32 -39.39 36.33
C HIS A 173 -17.19 -40.86 35.92
N GLN A 174 -17.98 -41.75 36.52
CA GLN A 174 -17.96 -43.20 36.27
C GLN A 174 -16.55 -43.85 36.35
N GLY A 175 -15.70 -43.35 37.26
CA GLY A 175 -14.33 -43.85 37.44
C GLY A 175 -13.30 -43.31 36.43
N ALA A 176 -13.73 -42.69 35.34
CA ALA A 176 -12.86 -42.01 34.38
C ALA A 176 -12.57 -40.58 34.84
N THR A 177 -11.32 -40.15 34.68
CA THR A 177 -10.87 -38.80 35.07
C THR A 177 -10.54 -37.97 33.84
N HIS A 178 -11.23 -36.84 33.69
CA HIS A 178 -11.08 -35.90 32.59
C HIS A 178 -10.44 -34.61 33.07
N LYS A 179 -9.51 -34.06 32.30
CA LYS A 179 -8.74 -32.85 32.63
C LYS A 179 -9.02 -31.77 31.60
N PHE A 180 -9.32 -30.57 32.06
CA PHE A 180 -9.68 -29.42 31.22
C PHE A 180 -8.80 -28.24 31.58
N SER A 181 -8.20 -27.61 30.58
CA SER A 181 -7.35 -26.41 30.77
C SER A 181 -8.10 -25.11 30.46
N SER A 182 -9.33 -25.21 29.95
CA SER A 182 -10.20 -24.07 29.64
C SER A 182 -11.62 -24.29 30.21
N PRO A 183 -12.27 -23.25 30.78
CA PRO A 183 -13.65 -23.35 31.26
C PRO A 183 -14.64 -23.81 30.18
N LYS A 184 -14.45 -23.37 28.93
CA LYS A 184 -15.33 -23.68 27.79
C LYS A 184 -15.34 -25.18 27.45
N GLU A 185 -14.18 -25.83 27.59
CA GLU A 185 -14.00 -27.26 27.35
C GLU A 185 -14.72 -28.10 28.41
N ALA A 186 -14.60 -27.68 29.68
CA ALA A 186 -15.29 -28.33 30.79
C ALA A 186 -16.82 -28.18 30.71
N GLU A 187 -17.31 -27.02 30.29
CA GLU A 187 -18.76 -26.78 30.11
C GLU A 187 -19.34 -27.69 29.04
N ALA A 188 -18.67 -27.85 27.89
CA ALA A 188 -19.10 -28.75 26.83
C ALA A 188 -19.17 -30.22 27.31
N PHE A 189 -18.19 -30.66 28.11
CA PHE A 189 -18.18 -32.00 28.68
C PHE A 189 -19.34 -32.23 29.66
N VAL A 190 -19.63 -31.26 30.53
CA VAL A 190 -20.75 -31.34 31.48
C VAL A 190 -22.11 -31.31 30.77
N GLN A 191 -22.22 -30.58 29.66
CA GLN A 191 -23.42 -30.57 28.81
C GLN A 191 -23.65 -31.90 28.10
N ALA A 192 -22.60 -32.63 27.73
CA ALA A 192 -22.71 -33.93 27.06
C ALA A 192 -23.01 -35.11 28.00
N LEU A 193 -22.91 -34.89 29.32
CA LEU A 193 -23.15 -35.90 30.36
C LEU A 193 -24.60 -35.99 30.82
N VAL A 194 -25.44 -35.03 30.42
CA VAL A 194 -26.88 -34.92 30.70
C VAL A 194 -27.63 -35.11 29.39
#